data_AF-A0A920FJA3-F1
#
_entry.id   AF-A0A920FJA3-F1
#
_cell.length_a   1.000
_cell.length_b   1.000
_cell.length_c   1.000
_cell.angle_alpha   90.00
_cell.angle_beta   90.00
_cell.angle_gamma   90.00
#
_symmetry.space_group_name_H-M   'P 1'
#
loop_
_entity.id
_entity.type
_entity.pdbx_description
1 polymer ?
#
loop_
_entity_poly.entity_id
_entity_poly.type
_entity_poly.pdbx_seq_one_letter_code
_entity_poly.pdbx_strand_id
1 'polypeptide(L)'
;MGSIGLYFGSELFVESAISIASFFNVPKFVIGITVVALGTSLPELVTSIVALMKGQNNISLGNLIGSNIFNVFAVLGITSLIQN
;
A
#
# COMPACT_ATOMS: atom_id res chain seq x y z
N MET A 1 10.97 0.18 14.48
CA MET A 1 11.98 0.09 13.40
C MET A 1 11.41 -0.56 12.13
N GLY A 2 10.83 -1.76 12.20
CA GLY A 2 10.29 -2.45 11.00
C GLY A 2 9.22 -1.67 10.21
N SER A 3 8.25 -1.05 10.89
CA SER A 3 7.19 -0.25 10.25
C SER A 3 7.72 1.01 9.54
N ILE A 4 8.68 1.70 10.17
CA ILE A 4 9.33 2.90 9.59
C ILE A 4 10.13 2.53 8.35
N GLY A 5 10.88 1.43 8.40
CA GLY A 5 11.64 0.95 7.25
C GLY A 5 10.74 0.53 6.07
N LEU A 6 9.59 -0.09 6.37
CA LEU A 6 8.60 -0.44 5.34
C LEU A 6 7.95 0.79 4.72
N TYR A 7 7.61 1.79 5.53
CA TYR A 7 7.04 3.05 5.05
C TYR A 7 8.00 3.74 4.05
N PHE A 8 9.22 4.07 4.48
CA PHE A 8 10.18 4.75 3.60
C PHE A 8 10.64 3.89 2.42
N GLY A 9 10.79 2.58 2.62
CA GLY A 9 11.12 1.66 1.54
C GLY A 9 10.02 1.59 0.47
N SER A 10 8.75 1.60 0.89
CA SER A 10 7.62 1.64 -0.05
C SER A 10 7.55 2.98 -0.79
N GLU A 11 7.80 4.10 -0.12
CA GLU A 11 7.77 5.43 -0.72
C GLU A 11 8.88 5.56 -1.78
N LEU A 12 10.11 5.16 -1.45
CA LEU A 12 11.24 5.16 -2.39
C LEU A 12 10.98 4.25 -3.60
N PHE A 13 10.38 3.07 -3.38
CA PHE A 13 10.00 2.16 -4.46
C PHE A 13 8.98 2.80 -5.42
N VAL A 14 7.93 3.41 -4.87
CA VAL A 14 6.87 4.06 -5.64
C VAL A 14 7.42 5.24 -6.43
N GLU A 15 8.21 6.12 -5.82
CA GLU A 15 8.84 7.24 -6.50
C GLU A 15 9.75 6.78 -7.65
N SER A 16 10.56 5.75 -7.41
CA SER A 16 11.44 5.18 -8.42
C SER A 16 10.65 4.57 -9.58
N ALA A 17 9.58 3.83 -9.28
CA ALA A 17 8.71 3.24 -10.30
C ALA A 17 7.97 4.30 -11.12
N ILE A 18 7.49 5.38 -10.50
CA ILE A 18 6.88 6.53 -11.19
C ILE A 18 7.90 7.19 -12.13
N SER A 19 9.14 7.38 -11.67
CA SER A 19 10.23 7.98 -12.45
C SER A 19 10.55 7.14 -13.70
N ILE A 20 10.67 5.82 -13.54
CA ILE A 20 10.89 4.88 -14.64
C ILE A 20 9.71 4.90 -15.62
N ALA A 21 8.47 4.80 -15.14
CA ALA A 21 7.30 4.80 -16.01
C ALA A 21 7.15 6.13 -16.77
N SER A 22 7.48 7.24 -16.12
CA SER A 22 7.49 8.57 -16.75
C SER A 22 8.58 8.67 -17.83
N PHE A 23 9.76 8.08 -17.60
CA PHE A 23 10.82 8.00 -18.60
C PHE A 23 10.38 7.26 -19.87
N PHE A 24 9.57 6.21 -19.72
CA PHE A 24 8.96 5.48 -20.84
C PHE A 24 7.72 6.17 -21.46
N ASN A 25 7.42 7.42 -21.09
CA ASN A 25 6.23 8.17 -21.54
C ASN A 25 4.90 7.46 -21.25
N VAL A 26 4.83 6.66 -20.18
CA VAL A 26 3.57 6.05 -19.74
C VAL A 26 2.63 7.17 -19.26
N PRO A 27 1.35 7.17 -19.67
CA PRO A 27 0.40 8.19 -19.23
C PRO A 27 0.27 8.24 -17.70
N LYS A 28 0.29 9.45 -17.12
CA LYS A 28 0.15 9.65 -15.66
C LYS A 28 -1.08 8.97 -15.07
N PHE A 29 -2.18 8.92 -15.82
CA PHE A 29 -3.39 8.20 -15.42
C PHE A 29 -3.10 6.71 -15.17
N VAL A 30 -2.41 6.04 -16.10
CA VAL A 30 -2.04 4.62 -16.00
C VAL A 30 -1.12 4.40 -14.80
N ILE A 31 -0.13 5.28 -14.59
CA ILE A 31 0.77 5.24 -13.43
C ILE A 31 -0.02 5.36 -12.11
N GLY A 32 -0.99 6.28 -12.05
CA GLY A 32 -1.82 6.49 -10.86
C GLY A 32 -2.68 5.28 -10.50
N ILE A 33 -3.36 4.68 -11.49
CA ILE A 33 -4.24 3.53 -11.25
C ILE A 33 -3.49 2.20 -11.05
N THR A 34 -2.18 2.15 -11.34
CA THR A 34 -1.36 0.94 -11.20
C THR A 34 -0.30 1.12 -10.11
N VAL A 35 0.77 1.87 -10.38
CA VAL A 35 1.95 2.00 -9.53
C VAL A 35 1.60 2.63 -8.19
N VAL A 36 0.82 3.72 -8.19
CA VAL A 36 0.45 4.40 -6.93
C VAL A 36 -0.53 3.54 -6.14
N ALA A 37 -1.55 2.98 -6.80
CA ALA A 37 -2.53 2.11 -6.15
C ALA A 37 -1.91 0.83 -5.54
N LEU A 38 -0.93 0.22 -6.20
CA LEU A 38 -0.17 -0.91 -5.66
C LEU A 38 0.81 -0.46 -4.57
N GLY A 39 1.40 0.73 -4.74
CA GLY A 39 2.30 1.39 -3.81
C GLY A 39 1.75 1.53 -2.40
N THR A 40 0.47 1.91 -2.30
CA THR A 40 -0.20 2.11 -1.00
C THR A 40 -0.45 0.83 -0.22
N SER A 41 -0.41 -0.34 -0.86
CA SER A 41 -0.66 -1.64 -0.22
C SER A 41 0.60 -2.52 -0.08
N LEU A 42 1.76 -2.00 -0.53
CA LEU A 42 3.04 -2.69 -0.46
C LEU A 42 3.50 -2.97 0.99
N PRO A 43 3.42 -2.02 1.94
CA PRO A 43 3.77 -2.28 3.34
C PRO A 43 2.93 -3.42 3.95
N GLU A 44 1.63 -3.45 3.69
CA GLU A 44 0.69 -4.46 4.17
C GLU A 44 0.97 -5.83 3.55
N LEU A 45 1.29 -5.86 2.26
CA LEU A 45 1.69 -7.08 1.56
C LEU A 45 2.96 -7.66 2.17
N VAL A 46 4.00 -6.83 2.35
CA VAL A 46 5.29 -7.27 2.90
C VAL A 46 5.15 -7.72 4.36
N THR A 47 4.41 -6.98 5.19
CA THR A 47 4.14 -7.41 6.58
C THR A 47 3.39 -8.74 6.64
N SER A 48 2.41 -8.96 5.76
CA SER A 48 1.67 -10.22 5.68
C SER A 48 2.57 -11.38 5.28
N ILE A 49 3.39 -11.22 4.23
CA ILE A 49 4.36 -12.24 3.79
C ILE A 49 5.36 -12.58 4.91
N VAL A 50 5.91 -11.56 5.57
CA VAL A 50 6.87 -11.78 6.67
C VAL A 50 6.21 -12.52 7.85
N ALA A 51 4.94 -12.25 8.15
CA ALA A 51 4.20 -12.97 9.19
C ALA A 51 3.96 -14.43 8.79
N LEU A 52 3.61 -14.73 7.54
CA LEU A 52 3.47 -16.09 7.02
C LEU A 52 4.79 -16.86 7.09
N MET A 53 5.91 -16.25 6.69
CA MET A 53 7.24 -16.86 6.74
C MET A 53 7.67 -17.20 8.18
N LYS A 54 7.14 -16.49 9.18
CA LYS A 54 7.39 -16.75 10.60
C LYS A 54 6.41 -17.75 11.23
N GLY A 55 5.53 -18.37 10.44
CA GLY A 55 4.49 -19.29 10.92
C GLY A 55 3.35 -18.60 11.67
N GLN A 56 3.25 -17.27 11.59
CA GLN A 56 2.24 -16.47 12.28
C GLN A 56 1.00 -16.25 11.41
N ASN A 57 0.40 -17.33 10.91
CA ASN A 57 -0.69 -17.27 9.93
C ASN A 57 -1.92 -16.48 10.44
N ASN A 58 -2.25 -16.59 11.72
CA ASN A 58 -3.35 -15.84 12.33
C ASN A 58 -3.11 -14.32 12.29
N ILE A 59 -1.86 -13.88 12.47
CA ILE A 59 -1.48 -12.47 12.41
C ILE A 59 -1.51 -11.97 10.96
N SER A 60 -1.04 -12.77 10.00
CA SER A 60 -1.13 -12.43 8.57
C SER A 60 -2.58 -12.30 8.11
N LEU A 61 -3.47 -13.21 8.53
CA LEU A 61 -4.88 -13.16 8.14
C LEU A 61 -5.58 -11.96 8.79
N GLY A 62 -5.28 -11.68 10.06
CA GLY A 62 -5.75 -10.50 10.76
C GLY A 62 -5.30 -9.19 10.10
N ASN A 63 -4.05 -9.12 9.63
CA ASN A 63 -3.52 -7.97 8.90
C ASN A 63 -4.24 -7.77 7.56
N LEU A 64 -4.42 -8.85 6.78
CA LEU A 64 -5.08 -8.77 5.47
C LEU A 64 -6.55 -8.30 5.58
N ILE A 65 -7.31 -8.89 6.51
CA ILE A 65 -8.72 -8.56 6.72
C ILE A 65 -8.85 -7.18 7.39
N GLY A 66 -8.05 -6.93 8.43
CA GLY A 66 -8.09 -5.70 9.21
C GLY A 66 -7.73 -4.47 8.39
N SER A 67 -6.69 -4.53 7.54
CA SER A 67 -6.27 -3.39 6.72
C SER A 67 -7.30 -3.04 5.63
N ASN A 68 -7.97 -4.03 5.04
CA ASN A 68 -9.03 -3.77 4.07
C ASN A 68 -10.28 -3.18 4.73
N ILE A 69 -10.67 -3.69 5.90
CA ILE A 69 -11.76 -3.11 6.71
C ILE A 69 -11.40 -1.68 7.09
N PHE A 70 -10.19 -1.43 7.60
CA PHE A 70 -9.73 -0.10 7.95
C PHE A 70 -9.74 0.83 6.74
N ASN A 71 -9.20 0.43 5.60
CA ASN A 71 -9.20 1.26 4.40
C ASN A 71 -10.62 1.61 3.95
N VAL A 72 -11.55 0.66 3.96
CA VAL A 72 -12.96 0.93 3.62
C VAL A 72 -13.56 1.91 4.65
N PHE A 73 -13.55 1.59 5.93
CA PHE A 73 -14.26 2.42 6.93
C PHE A 73 -13.57 3.76 7.20
N ALA A 74 -12.24 3.78 7.31
CA ALA A 74 -11.50 5.00 7.57
C ALA A 74 -11.43 5.87 6.32
N VAL A 75 -11.03 5.35 5.16
CA VAL A 75 -10.89 6.19 3.96
C VAL A 75 -12.27 6.58 3.42
N LEU A 76 -13.22 5.65 3.22
CA LEU A 76 -14.55 6.03 2.73
C LEU A 76 -15.35 6.82 3.79
N GLY A 77 -15.23 6.46 5.07
CA GLY A 77 -15.92 7.19 6.14
C GLY A 77 -15.41 8.62 6.30
N ILE A 78 -14.09 8.83 6.31
CA ILE A 78 -13.52 10.18 6.41
C ILE A 78 -13.77 10.97 5.13
N THR A 79 -13.61 10.37 3.93
CA THR A 79 -13.89 11.08 2.68
C THR A 79 -15.36 11.47 2.56
N SER A 80 -16.29 10.64 3.02
CA SER A 80 -17.72 10.98 3.09
C SER A 80 -18.04 12.12 4.07
N LEU A 81 -17.24 12.32 5.12
CA LEU A 81 -17.41 13.43 6.07
C LEU A 81 -16.78 14.74 5.59
N ILE A 82 -15.72 14.65 4.79
CA ILE A 82 -14.99 15.80 4.23
C ILE A 82 -15.65 16.32 2.96
N GLN A 83 -16.50 15.52 2.31
CA GLN A 83 -17.28 15.90 1.13
C GLN A 83 -18.40 16.89 1.49
N ASN A 84 -18.01 18.13 1.80
CA ASN A 84 -18.83 19.34 1.73
C ASN A 84 -18.57 20.04 0.39
#